data_AF-A0A9X3CZ06-F1
#
_entry.id   AF-A0A9X3CZ06-F1
#
_cell.length_a   1.000
_cell.length_b   1.000
_cell.length_c   1.000
_cell.angle_alpha   90.00
_cell.angle_beta   90.00
_cell.angle_gamma   90.00
#
_symmetry.space_group_name_H-M   'P 1'
#
loop_
_entity.id
_entity.type
_entity.pdbx_description
1 polymer ?
#
loop_
_entity_poly.entity_id
_entity_poly.type
_entity_poly.pdbx_seq_one_letter_code
_entity_poly.pdbx_strand_id
1 'polypeptide(L)'
;MEKKNKKNKPLSMPDAFKVLSFIFAAILITACSKKITFPVSNVVPAAEAVVKVDKDNNQNYEVELEVSNLASPNRLTPSRAHYVVWMVTREHGTINLGRLDINRKNNGKLTTNTPYEPIRIFITAEDDSKPVLPSTQVVLNSEDFKV
;
A
#
# COMPACT_ATOMS: atom_id res chain seq x y z
N MET A 1 -3.06 -58.68 31.87
CA MET A 1 -2.65 -57.46 31.13
C MET A 1 -3.46 -56.29 31.68
N GLU A 2 -2.90 -55.54 32.63
CA GLU A 2 -3.61 -54.46 33.32
C GLU A 2 -3.32 -53.12 32.61
N LYS A 3 -4.34 -52.55 31.97
CA LYS A 3 -4.24 -51.23 31.33
C LYS A 3 -4.21 -50.16 32.43
N LYS A 4 -3.06 -49.55 32.67
CA LYS A 4 -2.94 -48.36 33.55
C LYS A 4 -3.75 -47.21 32.97
N ASN A 5 -4.85 -46.88 33.65
CA ASN A 5 -5.70 -45.73 33.36
C ASN A 5 -4.98 -44.45 33.85
N LYS A 6 -4.42 -43.66 32.93
CA LYS A 6 -3.80 -42.36 33.26
C LYS A 6 -4.90 -41.36 33.59
N LYS A 7 -5.04 -41.03 34.87
CA LYS A 7 -5.88 -39.92 35.32
C LYS A 7 -5.24 -38.60 34.89
N ASN A 8 -5.92 -37.87 34.00
CA ASN A 8 -5.52 -36.53 33.58
C ASN A 8 -5.76 -35.58 34.75
N LYS A 9 -4.69 -35.04 35.35
CA LYS A 9 -4.80 -34.02 36.40
C LYS A 9 -5.27 -32.71 35.76
N PRO A 10 -6.25 -31.99 36.36
CA PRO A 10 -6.68 -30.70 35.85
C PRO A 10 -5.52 -29.70 35.92
N LEU A 11 -5.40 -28.87 34.88
CA LEU A 11 -4.39 -27.83 34.79
C LEU A 11 -4.57 -26.83 35.95
N SER A 12 -3.48 -26.43 36.61
CA SER A 12 -3.58 -25.50 37.74
C SER A 12 -3.88 -24.08 37.25
N MET A 13 -4.55 -23.26 38.08
CA MET A 13 -4.95 -21.89 37.74
C MET A 13 -3.80 -21.01 37.18
N PRO A 14 -2.58 -21.00 37.75
CA PRO A 14 -1.46 -20.24 37.18
C PRO A 14 -0.93 -20.83 35.87
N ASP A 15 -1.02 -22.14 35.66
CA ASP A 15 -0.62 -22.79 34.41
C ASP A 15 -1.63 -22.49 33.29
N ALA A 16 -2.92 -22.41 33.62
CA ALA A 16 -3.97 -21.98 32.71
C ALA A 16 -3.77 -20.52 32.26
N PHE A 17 -3.36 -19.63 33.18
CA PHE A 17 -3.02 -18.23 32.84
C PHE A 17 -1.82 -18.13 31.90
N LYS A 18 -0.76 -18.93 32.13
CA LYS A 18 0.40 -18.97 31.24
C LYS A 18 0.02 -19.49 29.86
N VAL A 19 -0.75 -20.57 29.79
CA VAL A 19 -1.22 -21.13 28.51
C VAL A 19 -2.10 -20.13 27.75
N LEU A 20 -3.03 -19.45 28.45
CA LEU A 20 -3.89 -18.45 27.83
C LEU A 20 -3.11 -17.23 27.33
N SER A 21 -2.07 -16.80 28.07
CA SER A 21 -1.16 -15.73 27.65
C SER A 21 -0.34 -16.12 26.41
N PHE A 22 0.13 -17.36 26.33
CA PHE A 22 0.82 -17.89 25.13
C PHE A 22 -0.12 -17.97 23.91
N ILE A 23 -1.37 -18.37 24.10
CA ILE A 23 -2.38 -18.41 23.03
C ILE A 23 -2.71 -17.00 22.54
N PHE A 24 -2.87 -16.04 23.46
CA PHE A 24 -3.14 -14.64 23.10
C PHE A 24 -1.97 -14.01 22.33
N ALA A 25 -0.73 -14.29 22.73
CA ALA A 25 0.47 -13.84 22.01
C ALA A 25 0.58 -14.44 20.59
N ALA A 26 0.10 -15.68 20.40
CA ALA A 26 0.13 -16.36 19.09
C ALA A 26 -0.91 -15.82 18.08
N ILE A 27 -1.96 -15.12 18.54
CA ILE A 27 -3.01 -14.55 17.66
C ILE A 27 -2.56 -13.21 17.05
N LEU A 28 -1.54 -12.55 17.59
CA LEU A 28 -1.11 -11.21 17.16
C LEU A 28 -0.26 -11.19 15.87
N ILE A 29 -0.07 -12.33 15.21
CA ILE A 29 0.82 -12.47 14.05
C ILE A 29 -0.04 -12.77 12.82
N THR A 30 -0.41 -11.75 12.03
CA THR A 30 -0.66 -11.82 10.57
C THR A 30 -1.35 -10.54 10.04
N ALA A 31 -0.69 -9.40 10.16
CA ALA A 31 -0.95 -8.28 9.23
C ALA A 31 0.29 -8.15 8.35
N CYS A 32 0.26 -8.79 7.17
CA CYS A 32 1.34 -8.67 6.20
C CYS A 32 1.10 -7.40 5.39
N SER A 33 1.81 -6.34 5.76
CA SER A 33 1.82 -5.10 5.02
C SER A 33 2.90 -5.11 3.94
N LYS A 34 2.54 -4.78 2.70
CA LYS A 34 3.52 -4.67 1.62
C LYS A 34 3.95 -3.22 1.42
N LYS A 35 5.21 -2.92 1.72
CA LYS A 35 5.84 -1.62 1.44
C LYS A 35 6.68 -1.70 0.17
N ILE A 36 6.43 -0.82 -0.80
CA ILE A 36 7.15 -0.73 -2.07
C ILE A 36 7.75 0.68 -2.18
N THR A 37 9.06 0.75 -2.39
CA THR A 37 9.77 2.00 -2.68
C THR A 37 9.91 2.15 -4.17
N PHE A 38 9.65 3.35 -4.69
CA PHE A 38 9.74 3.62 -6.12
C PHE A 38 11.21 3.76 -6.54
N PRO A 39 11.59 3.29 -7.74
CA PRO A 39 12.87 3.64 -8.34
C PRO A 39 12.98 5.15 -8.60
N VAL A 40 14.21 5.62 -8.78
CA VAL A 40 14.50 7.03 -9.10
C VAL A 40 13.81 7.42 -10.41
N SER A 41 13.12 8.56 -10.40
CA SER A 41 12.46 9.09 -11.57
C SER A 41 13.45 9.74 -12.55
N ASN A 42 13.28 9.48 -13.84
CA ASN A 42 13.99 10.22 -14.89
C ASN A 42 13.42 11.63 -15.13
N VAL A 43 12.19 11.90 -14.66
CA VAL A 43 11.51 13.19 -14.84
C VAL A 43 11.75 14.11 -13.64
N VAL A 44 11.73 13.58 -12.42
CA VAL A 44 11.97 14.32 -11.17
C VAL A 44 12.93 13.50 -10.28
N PRO A 45 14.25 13.51 -10.54
CA PRO A 45 15.22 12.64 -9.85
C PRO A 45 15.29 12.79 -8.34
N ALA A 46 14.93 13.96 -7.81
CA ALA A 46 14.91 14.21 -6.38
C ALA A 46 13.66 13.65 -5.67
N ALA A 47 12.62 13.26 -6.43
CA ALA A 47 11.38 12.76 -5.84
C ALA A 47 11.58 11.34 -5.29
N GLU A 48 11.09 11.14 -4.07
CA GLU A 48 11.06 9.86 -3.40
C GLU A 48 9.60 9.46 -3.18
N ALA A 49 9.25 8.22 -3.49
CA ALA A 49 7.90 7.73 -3.29
C ALA A 49 7.90 6.33 -2.67
N VAL A 50 6.93 6.13 -1.79
CA VAL A 50 6.68 4.85 -1.14
C VAL A 50 5.19 4.60 -1.18
N VAL A 51 4.80 3.39 -1.58
CA VAL A 51 3.43 2.91 -1.40
C VAL A 51 3.39 1.77 -0.41
N LYS A 52 2.42 1.79 0.49
CA LYS A 52 2.08 0.69 1.37
C LYS A 52 0.72 0.14 0.92
N VAL A 53 0.65 -1.19 0.80
CA VAL A 53 -0.57 -1.89 0.44
C VAL A 53 -0.89 -2.91 1.52
N ASP A 54 -2.07 -2.78 2.10
CA ASP A 54 -2.59 -3.65 3.15
C ASP A 54 -3.89 -4.30 2.68
N LYS A 55 -4.00 -5.62 2.86
CA LYS A 55 -5.25 -6.34 2.58
C LYS A 55 -6.10 -6.40 3.84
N ASP A 56 -7.32 -5.89 3.77
CA ASP A 56 -8.27 -5.91 4.89
C ASP A 56 -8.99 -7.26 5.00
N ASN A 57 -9.75 -7.43 6.08
CA ASN A 57 -10.54 -8.64 6.33
C ASN A 57 -11.69 -8.84 5.33
N ASN A 58 -12.08 -7.78 4.60
CA ASN A 58 -13.08 -7.82 3.55
C ASN A 58 -12.46 -8.08 2.17
N GLN A 59 -11.16 -8.37 2.12
CA GLN A 59 -10.37 -8.60 0.90
C GLN A 59 -10.24 -7.36 -0.01
N ASN A 60 -10.50 -6.17 0.51
CA ASN A 60 -10.11 -4.93 -0.14
C ASN A 60 -8.63 -4.64 0.14
N TYR A 61 -8.05 -3.79 -0.69
CA TYR A 61 -6.68 -3.31 -0.57
C TYR A 61 -6.71 -1.83 -0.19
N GLU A 62 -6.17 -1.50 0.97
CA GLU A 62 -5.83 -0.13 1.35
C GLU A 62 -4.50 0.23 0.69
N VAL A 63 -4.48 1.34 -0.04
CA VAL A 63 -3.31 1.86 -0.75
C VAL A 63 -2.95 3.21 -0.14
N GLU A 64 -1.80 3.26 0.53
CA GLU A 64 -1.23 4.49 1.10
C GLU A 64 0.02 4.90 0.33
N LEU A 65 -0.07 5.98 -0.45
CA LEU A 65 1.03 6.56 -1.19
C LEU A 65 1.55 7.80 -0.47
N GLU A 66 2.85 7.85 -0.23
CA GLU A 66 3.55 9.03 0.26
C GLU A 66 4.66 9.41 -0.71
N VAL A 67 4.77 10.70 -1.02
CA VAL A 67 5.78 11.25 -1.92
C VAL A 67 6.43 12.46 -1.26
N SER A 68 7.75 12.55 -1.39
CA SER A 68 8.56 13.69 -0.94
C SER A 68 9.39 14.27 -2.09
N ASN A 69 9.75 15.54 -1.98
CA ASN A 69 10.59 16.26 -2.95
C ASN A 69 10.05 16.24 -4.40
N LEU A 70 8.74 16.05 -4.58
CA LEU A 70 8.11 16.08 -5.89
C LEU A 70 7.84 17.52 -6.32
N ALA A 71 8.54 17.97 -7.35
CA ALA A 71 8.34 19.30 -7.93
C ALA A 71 6.88 19.53 -8.31
N SER A 72 6.36 20.75 -8.16
CA SER A 72 5.01 21.11 -8.61
C SER A 72 4.83 20.81 -10.12
N PRO A 73 3.63 20.36 -10.56
CA PRO A 73 3.41 19.91 -11.94
C PRO A 73 3.60 21.02 -12.97
N ASN A 74 3.36 22.28 -12.58
CA ASN A 74 3.58 23.44 -13.44
C ASN A 74 5.06 23.74 -13.73
N ARG A 75 5.99 23.13 -12.97
CA ARG A 75 7.44 23.26 -13.16
C ARG A 75 8.03 22.16 -14.04
N LEU A 76 7.21 21.22 -14.51
CA LEU A 76 7.64 20.19 -15.45
C LEU A 76 7.78 20.75 -16.86
N THR A 77 8.45 20.00 -17.74
CA THR A 77 8.50 20.27 -19.17
C THR A 77 8.06 19.01 -19.93
N PRO A 78 6.95 19.05 -20.70
CA PRO A 78 5.97 20.15 -20.72
C PRO A 78 5.33 20.35 -19.33
N SER A 79 4.85 21.58 -19.09
CA SER A 79 4.15 21.96 -17.87
C SER A 79 2.75 21.34 -17.83
N ARG A 80 2.27 20.99 -16.63
CA ARG A 80 0.96 20.38 -16.38
C ARG A 80 0.27 21.01 -15.16
N ALA A 81 -0.99 20.69 -14.94
CA ALA A 81 -1.79 21.27 -13.86
C ALA A 81 -1.88 20.37 -12.61
N HIS A 82 -1.91 19.05 -12.80
CA HIS A 82 -2.25 18.10 -11.75
C HIS A 82 -1.31 16.89 -11.74
N TYR A 83 -1.16 16.27 -10.58
CA TYR A 83 -0.69 14.90 -10.48
C TYR A 83 -1.86 13.97 -10.24
N VAL A 84 -1.89 12.85 -10.95
CA VAL A 84 -2.93 11.82 -10.80
C VAL A 84 -2.25 10.49 -10.55
N VAL A 85 -2.76 9.77 -9.54
CA VAL A 85 -2.28 8.45 -9.15
C VAL A 85 -3.08 7.40 -9.90
N TRP A 86 -2.39 6.44 -10.47
CA TRP A 86 -2.96 5.34 -11.21
C TRP A 86 -2.49 4.01 -10.64
N MET A 87 -3.35 3.02 -10.77
CA MET A 87 -3.09 1.65 -10.37
C MET A 87 -3.31 0.73 -11.55
N VAL A 88 -2.32 -0.09 -11.85
CA VAL A 88 -2.51 -1.27 -12.70
C VAL A 88 -2.92 -2.41 -11.79
N THR A 89 -4.03 -3.04 -12.13
CA THR A 89 -4.57 -4.18 -11.40
C THR A 89 -4.24 -5.47 -12.13
N ARG A 90 -4.34 -6.60 -11.42
CA ARG A 90 -4.11 -7.92 -12.02
C ARG A 90 -5.08 -8.25 -13.16
N GLU A 91 -6.34 -7.86 -13.03
CA GLU A 91 -7.42 -8.34 -13.92
C GLU A 91 -8.32 -7.22 -14.50
N HIS A 92 -8.28 -6.01 -13.94
CA HIS A 92 -9.22 -4.92 -14.26
C HIS A 92 -8.55 -3.74 -14.98
N GLY A 93 -7.34 -3.94 -15.50
CA GLY A 93 -6.59 -2.90 -16.21
C GLY A 93 -6.14 -1.76 -15.29
N THR A 94 -6.12 -0.55 -15.84
CA THR A 94 -5.62 0.65 -15.17
C THR A 94 -6.78 1.48 -14.60
N ILE A 95 -6.68 1.84 -13.31
CA ILE A 95 -7.70 2.57 -12.57
C ILE A 95 -7.11 3.87 -12.04
N ASN A 96 -7.87 4.97 -12.17
CA ASN A 96 -7.55 6.26 -11.57
C ASN A 96 -7.85 6.21 -10.06
N LEU A 97 -6.82 6.36 -9.22
CA LEU A 97 -6.95 6.40 -7.76
C LEU A 97 -7.22 7.80 -7.21
N GLY A 98 -7.06 8.83 -8.04
CA GLY A 98 -7.37 10.21 -7.72
C GLY A 98 -6.17 11.16 -7.83
N ARG A 99 -6.47 12.43 -7.57
CA ARG A 99 -5.49 13.53 -7.61
C ARG A 99 -4.54 13.47 -6.41
N LEU A 100 -3.25 13.66 -6.65
CA LEU A 100 -2.23 13.83 -5.61
C LEU A 100 -1.93 15.31 -5.43
N ASP A 101 -2.35 15.87 -4.28
CA ASP A 101 -2.00 17.24 -3.92
C ASP A 101 -0.60 17.31 -3.32
N ILE A 102 0.18 18.30 -3.78
CA ILE A 102 1.52 18.57 -3.30
C ILE A 102 1.52 19.85 -2.47
N ASN A 103 2.00 19.76 -1.24
CA ASN A 103 2.09 20.90 -0.33
C ASN A 103 3.30 21.79 -0.64
N ARG A 104 3.44 22.89 0.10
CA ARG A 104 4.55 23.87 -0.08
C ARG A 104 5.94 23.30 0.20
N LYS A 105 6.05 22.13 0.83
CA LYS A 105 7.31 21.41 1.08
C LYS A 105 7.59 20.34 0.02
N ASN A 106 6.86 20.33 -1.10
CA ASN A 106 6.97 19.34 -2.17
C ASN A 106 6.60 17.90 -1.74
N ASN A 107 5.74 17.76 -0.73
CA ASN A 107 5.29 16.45 -0.26
C ASN A 107 3.80 16.24 -0.56
N GLY A 108 3.43 15.00 -0.84
CA GLY A 108 2.04 14.58 -1.11
C GLY A 108 1.71 13.26 -0.43
N LYS A 109 0.42 13.06 -0.13
CA LYS A 109 -0.12 11.82 0.41
C LYS A 109 -1.47 11.51 -0.23
N LEU A 110 -1.71 10.24 -0.55
CA LEU A 110 -3.00 9.73 -0.98
C LEU A 110 -3.26 8.39 -0.27
N THR A 111 -4.44 8.27 0.35
CA THR A 111 -4.92 7.02 0.96
C THR A 111 -6.26 6.68 0.34
N THR A 112 -6.41 5.45 -0.14
CA THR A 112 -7.67 4.98 -0.75
C THR A 112 -7.85 3.47 -0.55
N ASN A 113 -9.08 2.99 -0.76
CA ASN A 113 -9.42 1.57 -0.72
C ASN A 113 -9.93 1.11 -2.09
N THR A 114 -9.56 -0.10 -2.49
CA THR A 114 -9.97 -0.71 -3.75
C THR A 114 -10.28 -2.20 -3.57
N PRO A 115 -11.32 -2.74 -4.23
CA PRO A 115 -11.55 -4.19 -4.24
C PRO A 115 -10.56 -4.93 -5.17
N TYR A 116 -9.84 -4.20 -6.02
CA TYR A 116 -8.98 -4.77 -7.04
C TYR A 116 -7.53 -4.85 -6.60
N GLU A 117 -6.88 -5.97 -6.88
CA GLU A 117 -5.51 -6.22 -6.47
C GLU A 117 -4.50 -5.42 -7.30
N PRO A 118 -3.73 -4.51 -6.68
CA PRO A 118 -2.70 -3.75 -7.37
C PRO A 118 -1.49 -4.63 -7.70
N ILE A 119 -0.97 -4.45 -8.91
CA ILE A 119 0.34 -5.00 -9.31
C ILE A 119 1.36 -3.90 -9.57
N ARG A 120 0.94 -2.66 -9.81
CA ARG A 120 1.81 -1.50 -10.02
C ARG A 120 1.06 -0.20 -9.76
N ILE A 121 1.77 0.79 -9.20
CA ILE A 121 1.25 2.14 -8.96
C ILE A 121 2.16 3.14 -9.67
N PHE A 122 1.56 4.14 -10.32
CA PHE A 122 2.32 5.19 -10.99
C PHE A 122 1.60 6.53 -10.90
N ILE A 123 2.36 7.61 -11.10
CA ILE A 123 1.87 8.99 -11.07
C ILE A 123 2.14 9.60 -12.43
N THR A 124 1.13 10.23 -13.02
CA THR A 124 1.26 11.06 -14.22
C THR A 124 1.07 12.52 -13.90
N ALA A 125 1.66 13.37 -14.73
CA ALA A 125 1.32 14.79 -14.77
C ALA A 125 0.23 15.02 -15.83
N GLU A 126 -0.83 15.73 -15.46
CA GLU A 126 -2.09 15.82 -16.20
C GLU A 126 -2.58 17.27 -16.32
N ASP A 127 -3.35 17.55 -17.37
CA ASP A 127 -4.03 18.85 -17.52
C ASP A 127 -5.39 18.86 -16.80
N ASP A 128 -6.09 17.72 -16.79
CA ASP A 128 -7.33 17.53 -16.04
C ASP A 128 -7.03 16.91 -14.66
N SER A 129 -7.86 17.25 -13.67
CA SER A 129 -7.80 16.68 -12.32
C SER A 129 -8.36 15.25 -12.23
N LYS A 130 -9.21 14.84 -13.17
CA LYS A 130 -9.90 13.54 -13.24
C LYS A 130 -9.93 12.99 -14.67
N PRO A 131 -8.77 12.85 -15.34
CA PRO A 131 -8.73 12.30 -16.69
C PRO A 131 -9.20 10.84 -16.69
N VAL A 132 -9.82 10.45 -17.82
CA VAL A 132 -10.30 9.07 -18.04
C VAL A 132 -9.15 8.11 -18.33
N LEU A 133 -8.09 8.60 -18.98
CA LEU A 133 -6.89 7.84 -19.33
C LEU A 133 -5.63 8.60 -18.90
N PRO A 134 -4.56 7.90 -18.52
CA PRO A 134 -3.29 8.55 -18.18
C PRO A 134 -2.68 9.22 -19.40
N SER A 135 -2.06 10.38 -19.21
CA SER A 135 -1.17 10.99 -20.20
C SER A 135 0.12 10.18 -20.34
N THR A 136 0.92 10.55 -21.33
CA THR A 136 2.24 9.94 -21.58
C THR A 136 3.31 10.41 -20.60
N GLN A 137 3.06 11.45 -19.78
CA GLN A 137 4.05 12.03 -18.88
C GLN A 137 4.02 11.34 -17.51
N VAL A 138 4.52 10.10 -17.48
CA VAL A 138 4.70 9.35 -16.23
C VAL A 138 5.87 9.93 -15.45
N VAL A 139 5.59 10.38 -14.22
CA VAL A 139 6.56 11.07 -13.37
C VAL A 139 7.19 10.12 -12.35
N LEU A 140 6.41 9.23 -11.77
CA LEU A 140 6.89 8.21 -10.82
C LEU A 140 6.20 6.90 -11.17
N ASN A 141 6.94 5.79 -11.11
CA ASN A 141 6.40 4.47 -11.43
C ASN A 141 7.04 3.44 -10.51
N SER A 142 6.24 2.63 -9.83
CA SER A 142 6.76 1.51 -9.05
C SER A 142 7.26 0.41 -9.99
N GLU A 143 8.10 -0.48 -9.46
CA GLU A 143 8.25 -1.80 -10.04
C GLU A 143 6.94 -2.59 -9.88
N ASP A 144 6.78 -3.65 -10.68
CA ASP A 144 5.66 -4.57 -10.49
C ASP A 144 5.85 -5.33 -9.16
N PHE A 145 4.76 -5.54 -8.42
CA PHE A 145 4.78 -6.20 -7.12
C PHE A 145 3.61 -7.18 -6.93
N LYS A 146 3.72 -7.96 -5.86
CA LYS A 146 2.67 -8.85 -5.36
C LYS A 146 2.38 -8.49 -3.91
N VAL A 147 1.09 -8.43 -3.60
CA VAL A 147 0.54 -8.22 -2.25
C VAL A 147 0.28 -9.58 -1.61
#